data_AF-A0AAE4ALC4-F1
#
_entry.id   AF-A0AAE4ALC4-F1
#
_cell.length_a   1.000
_cell.length_b   1.000
_cell.length_c   1.000
_cell.angle_alpha   90.00
_cell.angle_beta   90.00
_cell.angle_gamma   90.00
#
_symmetry.space_group_name_H-M   'P 1'
#
loop_
_entity.id
_entity.type
_entity.pdbx_description
1 polymer ?
#
loop_
_entity_poly.entity_id
_entity_poly.type
_entity_poly.pdbx_seq_one_letter_code
_entity_poly.pdbx_strand_id
1 'polypeptide(L)' 'MIKGKLTFYCRMLHVSRQAFYKYLQRKDRPWKYQKLADAMRDILKEDECNDTYGRSRMRDALLQKKPKDVDIPS' A
#
# COMPACT_ATOMS: atom_id res chain seq x y z
N MET A 1 -19.39 -15.03 18.28
CA MET A 1 -20.31 -14.49 17.25
C MET A 1 -19.52 -13.98 16.03
N ILE A 2 -18.95 -14.88 15.21
CA ILE A 2 -18.08 -14.51 14.06
C ILE A 2 -18.76 -14.82 12.71
N LYS A 3 -19.66 -15.84 12.67
CA LYS A 3 -20.33 -16.29 11.44
C LYS A 3 -21.28 -15.24 10.81
N GLY A 4 -21.94 -14.40 11.62
CA GLY A 4 -22.87 -13.37 11.13
C GLY A 4 -22.17 -12.20 10.43
N LYS A 5 -21.07 -11.70 11.01
CA LYS A 5 -20.28 -10.60 10.44
C LYS A 5 -19.64 -10.99 9.10
N LEU A 6 -19.13 -12.21 8.99
CA LEU A 6 -18.53 -12.70 7.74
C LEU A 6 -19.52 -12.72 6.58
N THR A 7 -20.73 -13.25 6.81
CA THR A 7 -21.78 -13.32 5.77
C THR A 7 -22.23 -11.92 5.35
N PHE A 8 -22.33 -10.98 6.30
CA PHE A 8 -22.62 -9.57 6.01
C PHE A 8 -21.58 -8.96 5.07
N TYR A 9 -20.29 -9.07 5.38
CA TYR A 9 -19.23 -8.52 4.52
C TYR A 9 -19.18 -9.17 3.13
N CYS A 10 -19.38 -10.49 3.03
CA CYS A 10 -19.39 -11.17 1.74
C CYS A 10 -20.53 -10.65 0.84
N ARG A 11 -21.72 -10.40 1.40
CA ARG A 11 -22.85 -9.81 0.66
C ARG A 11 -22.58 -8.37 0.27
N MET A 12 -22.11 -7.55 1.21
CA MET A 12 -21.85 -6.13 1.00
C MET A 12 -20.76 -5.88 -0.06
N LEU A 13 -19.69 -6.69 -0.05
CA LEU A 13 -18.56 -6.56 -0.98
C LEU A 13 -18.75 -7.37 -2.26
N HIS A 14 -19.87 -8.08 -2.41
CA HIS A 14 -20.16 -8.96 -3.55
C HIS A 14 -19.05 -10.00 -3.83
N VAL A 15 -18.50 -10.61 -2.78
CA VAL A 15 -17.45 -11.63 -2.88
C VAL A 15 -17.90 -12.96 -2.28
N SER A 16 -17.35 -14.06 -2.79
CA SER A 16 -17.57 -15.37 -2.18
C SER A 16 -16.88 -15.47 -0.82
N ARG A 17 -17.40 -16.34 0.06
CA ARG A 17 -16.76 -16.62 1.36
C ARG A 17 -15.31 -17.07 1.20
N GLN A 18 -15.02 -17.88 0.18
CA GLN A 18 -13.66 -18.33 -0.10
C GLN A 18 -12.74 -17.18 -0.53
N ALA A 19 -13.23 -16.27 -1.38
CA ALA A 19 -12.46 -15.08 -1.76
C ALA A 19 -12.17 -14.20 -0.54
N PHE A 20 -13.14 -14.00 0.35
CA PHE A 20 -12.95 -13.24 1.57
C PHE A 20 -11.93 -13.91 2.51
N TYR A 21 -11.96 -15.24 2.68
CA TYR A 21 -10.94 -15.95 3.45
C TYR A 21 -9.55 -15.83 2.83
N LYS A 22 -9.42 -15.93 1.50
CA LYS A 22 -8.14 -15.70 0.80
C LYS A 22 -7.62 -14.28 1.04
N TYR A 23 -8.51 -13.28 1.06
CA TYR A 23 -8.15 -11.92 1.44
C TYR A 23 -7.66 -11.85 2.89
N LEU A 24 -8.41 -12.41 3.85
CA LEU A 24 -8.03 -12.40 5.26
C LEU A 24 -6.65 -13.03 5.52
N GLN A 25 -6.30 -14.10 4.79
CA GLN A 25 -4.98 -14.74 4.88
C GLN A 25 -3.83 -13.88 4.30
N ARG A 26 -4.15 -12.93 3.42
CA ARG A 26 -3.19 -12.09 2.71
C ARG A 26 -3.16 -10.65 3.21
N LYS A 27 -4.18 -10.19 3.94
CA LYS A 27 -4.36 -8.77 4.31
C LYS A 27 -3.19 -8.19 5.11
N ASP A 28 -2.56 -9.00 5.95
CA ASP A 28 -1.43 -8.58 6.81
C ASP A 28 -0.07 -8.83 6.13
N ARG A 29 -0.05 -9.39 4.92
CA ARG A 29 1.20 -9.58 4.18
C ARG A 29 1.57 -8.27 3.49
N PRO A 30 2.84 -7.84 3.59
CA PRO A 30 3.29 -6.66 2.86
C PRO A 30 3.09 -6.89 1.36
N TRP A 31 2.45 -5.93 0.69
CA TRP A 31 2.30 -5.94 -0.75
C TRP A 31 3.62 -5.52 -1.41
N LYS A 32 3.79 -5.86 -2.71
CA LYS A 32 5.05 -5.71 -3.45
C LYS A 32 5.71 -4.33 -3.28
N TYR A 33 4.93 -3.25 -3.28
CA TYR A 33 5.46 -1.88 -3.22
C TYR A 33 5.31 -1.22 -1.85
N GLN A 34 5.08 -1.99 -0.78
CA GLN A 34 4.98 -1.44 0.58
C GLN A 34 6.21 -0.58 0.92
N LYS A 35 7.42 -1.13 0.74
CA LYS A 35 8.67 -0.39 1.03
C LYS A 35 8.82 0.88 0.18
N LEU A 36 8.41 0.82 -1.09
CA LEU A 36 8.45 1.99 -1.98
C LEU A 36 7.46 3.06 -1.51
N ALA A 37 6.24 2.66 -1.16
CA ALA A 37 5.23 3.56 -0.62
C ALA A 37 5.68 4.20 0.69
N ASP A 38 6.29 3.42 1.59
CA ASP A 38 6.85 3.93 2.85
C ASP A 38 7.95 4.97 2.58
N ALA A 39 8.87 4.70 1.65
CA ALA A 39 9.91 5.67 1.26
C ALA A 39 9.31 6.95 0.63
N MET A 40 8.26 6.83 -0.18
CA MET A 40 7.54 8.00 -0.73
C MET A 40 6.86 8.80 0.39
N ARG A 41 6.28 8.13 1.40
CA ARG A 41 5.66 8.79 2.55
C ARG A 41 6.67 9.51 3.41
N ASP A 42 7.88 8.97 3.56
CA ASP A 42 8.95 9.64 4.29
C ASP A 42 9.40 10.91 3.55
N ILE A 43 9.58 10.87 2.24
CA ILE A 43 9.86 12.06 1.41
C ILE A 43 8.76 13.12 1.57
N LEU A 44 7.49 12.71 1.53
CA LEU A 44 6.36 13.64 1.68
C LEU A 44 6.32 14.31 3.06
N LYS A 45 6.86 13.68 4.11
CA LYS A 45 6.87 14.24 5.48
C LYS A 45 8.05 15.18 5.74
N GLU A 46 9.05 15.17 4.87
CA GLU A 46 10.26 15.97 5.08
C GLU A 46 10.03 17.46 4.87
N ASP A 47 9.11 17.82 3.99
CA ASP A 47 8.76 19.20 3.70
C ASP A 47 7.29 19.29 3.31
N GLU A 48 6.59 20.32 3.80
CA GLU A 48 5.16 20.55 3.52
C GLU A 48 4.89 20.72 2.02
N CYS A 49 5.83 21.34 1.27
CA CYS A 49 5.70 21.57 -0.18
C CYS A 49 5.90 20.30 -1.03
N ASN A 50 6.41 19.21 -0.43
CA ASN A 50 6.57 17.94 -1.13
C ASN A 50 5.22 17.30 -1.44
N ASP A 51 4.12 17.76 -0.83
CA ASP A 51 2.74 17.38 -1.19
C ASP A 51 2.43 17.61 -2.68
N THR A 52 3.09 18.60 -3.31
CA THR A 52 3.00 18.89 -4.75
C THR A 52 3.85 17.98 -5.64
N TYR A 53 4.61 17.03 -5.07
CA TYR A 53 5.45 16.13 -5.85
C TYR A 53 4.59 15.12 -6.61
N GLY A 54 4.37 15.42 -7.88
CA GLY A 54 3.91 14.43 -8.84
C GLY A 54 4.93 13.31 -9.05
N ARG A 55 4.56 12.34 -9.89
CA ARG A 55 5.37 11.14 -10.18
C ARG A 55 6.84 11.43 -10.50
N SER A 56 7.15 12.40 -11.36
CA SER A 56 8.52 12.68 -11.78
C SER A 56 9.39 13.19 -10.63
N ARG A 57 8.93 14.21 -9.88
CA ARG A 57 9.67 14.76 -8.74
C ARG A 57 9.84 13.74 -7.62
N MET A 58 8.83 12.91 -7.37
CA MET A 58 8.94 11.83 -6.40
C MET A 58 9.99 10.79 -6.82
N ARG A 59 10.03 10.44 -8.11
CA ARG A 59 11.07 9.53 -8.63
C ARG A 59 12.47 10.13 -8.47
N ASP A 60 12.64 11.40 -8.81
CA ASP A 60 13.94 12.08 -8.68
C ASP A 60 14.40 12.11 -7.22
N ALA A 61 13.48 12.42 -6.29
CA ALA A 61 13.76 12.39 -4.85
C ALA A 61 14.12 10.99 -4.33
N LEU A 62 13.43 9.94 -4.80
CA LEU A 62 13.76 8.56 -4.48
C LEU A 62 15.15 8.17 -5.00
N LEU A 63 15.49 8.56 -6.23
CA LEU A 63 16.80 8.31 -6.83
C LEU A 63 17.92 9.06 -6.11
N GLN A 64 17.64 10.27 -5.60
CA GLN A 64 18.57 11.04 -4.79
C GLN A 64 18.82 10.40 -3.43
N LYS A 65 17.77 9.95 -2.73
CA LYS A 65 17.88 9.33 -1.41
C LYS A 65 18.46 7.92 -1.41
N LYS A 66 18.23 7.17 -2.50
CA LYS A 66 18.61 5.75 -2.63
C LYS A 66 18.21 4.93 -1.38
N PRO A 67 16.91 4.88 -1.03
CA PRO A 67 16.45 4.13 0.13
C PRO A 67 16.86 2.65 0.02
N LYS A 68 17.35 2.09 1.13
CA LYS A 68 17.86 0.70 1.18
C LYS A 68 16.73 -0.28 0.85
N ASP A 69 17.05 -1.29 0.03
CA ASP A 69 16.15 -2.38 -0.35
C ASP A 69 14.82 -1.94 -0.99
N VAL A 70 14.79 -0.78 -1.65
CA VAL A 70 13.67 -0.30 -2.44
C VAL A 70 14.04 -0.32 -3.92
N ASP A 71 13.32 -1.13 -4.68
CA ASP A 71 13.39 -1.12 -6.14
C ASP A 71 12.54 0.06 -6.67
N ILE A 72 13.18 0.98 -7.39
CA ILE A 72 12.53 2.16 -7.98
C ILE A 72 12.16 1.80 -9.42
N PRO A 73 10.86 1.63 -9.75
CA PRO A 73 10.44 1.24 -11.08
C PRO A 73 10.82 2.28 -12.13
N SER A 74 11.07 1.80 -13.36
CA SER A 74 11.35 2.62 -14.54
C SER A 74 10.22 3.53 -14.95
#